data_AF-A0A7S4NKJ6-F1
#
_entry.id   AF-A0A7S4NKJ6-F1
#
_cell.length_a   1.000
_cell.length_b   1.000
_cell.length_c   1.000
_cell.angle_alpha   90.00
_cell.angle_beta   90.00
_cell.angle_gamma   90.00
#
_symmetry.space_group_name_H-M   'P 1'
#
loop_
_entity.id
_entity.type
_entity.pdbx_description
1 polymer ?
#
loop_
_entity_poly.entity_id
_entity_poly.type
_entity_poly.pdbx_seq_one_letter_code
_entity_poly.pdbx_strand_id
1 'polypeptide(L)'
;FEWLPSSVELMFLGDRGFEGVLDCEKLPKDLRELDAANNRLRGQVAVAVLPRGIEVFDVVDNFLSGSVDIRGAPQSLQELILFSNKFSGAFISSKDVSIQELYL
;
A
#
# COMPACT_ATOMS: atom_id res chain seq x y z
N PHE A 1 -3.21 -13.68 2.00
CA PHE A 1 -1.92 -14.31 1.66
C PHE A 1 -1.41 -15.04 2.90
N GLU A 2 -1.38 -16.37 2.93
CA GLU A 2 -0.87 -17.14 4.10
C GLU A 2 0.37 -17.98 3.77
N TRP A 3 0.99 -17.74 2.62
CA TRP A 3 2.07 -18.56 2.07
C TRP A 3 3.32 -17.75 1.66
N LEU A 4 3.38 -16.46 1.98
CA LEU A 4 4.58 -15.67 1.74
C LEU A 4 5.53 -15.81 2.93
N PRO A 5 6.83 -16.07 2.70
CA PRO A 5 7.82 -16.04 3.76
C PRO A 5 7.79 -14.67 4.46
N SER A 6 7.84 -14.68 5.79
CA SER A 6 7.82 -13.43 6.57
C SER A 6 9.05 -12.54 6.35
N SER A 7 10.12 -13.13 5.80
CA SER A 7 11.40 -12.48 5.46
C SER A 7 11.44 -11.87 4.06
N VAL A 8 10.33 -11.82 3.32
CA VAL A 8 10.29 -11.14 2.02
C VAL A 8 10.45 -9.64 2.27
N GLU A 9 11.51 -9.05 1.72
CA GLU A 9 11.78 -7.62 1.79
C GLU A 9 11.30 -6.85 0.55
N LEU A 10 11.37 -7.47 -0.62
CA LEU A 10 11.00 -6.87 -1.90
C LEU A 10 9.96 -7.76 -2.58
N MET A 11 8.84 -7.18 -2.99
CA MET A 11 7.74 -7.90 -3.60
C MET A 11 7.23 -7.19 -4.85
N PHE A 12 7.53 -7.77 -6.01
CA PHE A 12 7.13 -7.25 -7.32
C PHE A 12 6.05 -8.14 -7.95
N LEU A 13 4.82 -7.61 -8.00
CA LEU A 13 3.60 -8.25 -8.48
C LEU A 13 2.95 -7.49 -9.64
N GLY A 14 3.61 -6.45 -10.15
CA GLY A 14 3.14 -5.63 -11.26
C GLY A 14 2.68 -6.45 -12.48
N ASP A 15 1.57 -6.03 -13.09
CA ASP A 15 1.09 -6.53 -14.39
C ASP A 15 0.80 -8.05 -14.42
N ARG A 16 0.32 -8.62 -13.32
CA ARG A 16 0.02 -10.06 -13.22
C ARG A 16 -1.46 -10.39 -13.24
N GLY A 17 -2.34 -9.37 -13.28
CA GLY A 17 -3.78 -9.57 -13.26
C GLY A 17 -4.27 -10.21 -11.95
N PHE A 18 -3.55 -10.02 -10.84
CA PHE A 18 -3.96 -10.54 -9.55
C PHE A 18 -5.30 -9.93 -9.13
N GLU A 19 -6.21 -10.81 -8.71
CA GLU A 19 -7.53 -10.47 -8.20
C GLU A 19 -7.61 -10.79 -6.72
N GLY A 20 -8.43 -10.05 -5.98
CA GLY A 20 -8.67 -10.31 -4.56
C GLY A 20 -8.61 -9.05 -3.70
N VAL A 21 -8.75 -9.24 -2.39
CA VAL A 21 -8.66 -8.15 -1.43
C VAL A 21 -7.20 -7.95 -1.01
N LEU A 22 -6.71 -6.72 -1.10
CA LEU A 22 -5.43 -6.35 -0.51
C LEU A 22 -5.59 -6.26 1.01
N ASP A 23 -5.06 -7.25 1.71
CA ASP A 23 -5.06 -7.32 3.17
C ASP A 23 -3.69 -6.86 3.70
N CYS A 24 -3.62 -5.58 4.09
CA CYS A 24 -2.38 -4.94 4.55
C CYS A 24 -1.81 -5.60 5.82
N GLU A 25 -2.66 -6.20 6.67
CA GLU A 25 -2.23 -6.87 7.90
C GLU A 25 -1.48 -8.18 7.62
N LYS A 26 -1.67 -8.75 6.43
CA LYS A 26 -1.03 -10.00 5.99
C LYS A 26 0.20 -9.78 5.13
N LEU A 27 0.67 -8.54 4.98
CA LEU A 27 1.93 -8.27 4.28
C LEU A 27 3.12 -8.81 5.09
N PRO A 28 4.21 -9.26 4.43
CA PRO A 28 5.43 -9.68 5.12
C PRO A 28 5.94 -8.56 6.04
N LYS A 29 6.29 -8.93 7.28
CA LYS A 29 6.71 -7.98 8.31
C LYS A 29 8.01 -7.23 7.97
N ASP A 30 8.89 -7.86 7.18
CA ASP A 30 10.19 -7.33 6.80
C ASP A 30 10.13 -6.62 5.43
N LEU A 31 8.93 -6.45 4.87
CA LEU A 31 8.73 -5.81 3.56
C LEU A 31 9.17 -4.35 3.60
N ARG A 32 10.05 -4.00 2.65
CA ARG A 32 10.58 -2.67 2.39
C ARG A 32 9.98 -2.06 1.13
N GLU A 33 9.69 -2.89 0.13
CA GLU A 33 9.11 -2.43 -1.14
C GLU A 33 8.01 -3.37 -1.61
N LEU A 34 6.85 -2.79 -1.88
CA LEU A 34 5.75 -3.44 -2.56
C LEU A 34 5.47 -2.72 -3.88
N ASP A 35 5.64 -3.44 -4.98
CA ASP A 35 5.01 -3.12 -6.26
C ASP A 35 3.89 -4.12 -6.50
N ALA A 36 2.65 -3.63 -6.47
CA ALA A 36 1.47 -4.37 -6.90
C ALA A 36 0.67 -3.59 -7.96
N ALA A 37 1.37 -2.77 -8.74
CA ALA A 37 0.82 -1.96 -9.82
C ALA A 37 0.06 -2.79 -10.86
N ASN A 38 -0.87 -2.18 -11.60
CA ASN A 38 -1.52 -2.79 -12.76
C ASN A 38 -2.13 -4.18 -12.47
N ASN A 39 -2.93 -4.27 -11.41
CA ASN A 39 -3.63 -5.49 -11.04
C ASN A 39 -5.14 -5.23 -10.93
N ARG A 40 -5.88 -6.18 -10.36
CA ARG A 40 -7.32 -6.09 -10.12
C ARG A 40 -7.61 -6.22 -8.63
N LEU A 41 -6.69 -5.74 -7.79
CA LEU A 41 -6.84 -5.75 -6.35
C LEU A 41 -7.95 -4.78 -5.93
N ARG A 42 -8.70 -5.17 -4.91
CA ARG A 42 -9.83 -4.41 -4.36
C ARG A 42 -9.73 -4.34 -2.83
N GLY A 43 -10.63 -3.58 -2.23
CA GLY A 43 -10.65 -3.34 -0.78
C GLY A 43 -10.21 -1.92 -0.43
N GLN A 44 -9.93 -1.70 0.84
CA GLN A 44 -9.48 -0.42 1.39
C GLN A 44 -8.00 -0.54 1.77
N VAL A 45 -7.25 0.56 1.65
CA VAL A 45 -5.85 0.61 2.06
C VAL A 45 -5.78 1.09 3.51
N ALA A 46 -5.36 0.20 4.40
CA ALA A 46 -5.12 0.50 5.80
C ALA A 46 -3.64 0.89 6.00
N VAL A 47 -3.29 2.14 5.67
CA VAL A 47 -1.91 2.63 5.71
C VAL A 47 -1.28 2.46 7.10
N ALA A 48 -2.08 2.60 8.16
CA ALA A 48 -1.61 2.52 9.54
C ALA A 48 -1.11 1.13 9.99
N VAL A 49 -1.43 0.07 9.24
CA VAL A 49 -1.00 -1.30 9.55
C VAL A 49 0.05 -1.82 8.57
N LEU A 50 0.57 -0.97 7.68
CA LEU A 50 1.66 -1.36 6.78
C LEU A 50 2.90 -1.77 7.59
N PRO A 51 3.76 -2.65 7.02
CA PRO A 51 4.99 -3.09 7.66
C PRO A 51 5.86 -1.92 8.12
N ARG A 52 6.42 -2.00 9.32
CA ARG A 52 7.17 -0.88 9.93
C ARG A 52 8.39 -0.45 9.13
N GLY A 53 8.95 -1.33 8.29
CA GLY A 53 10.12 -1.06 7.46
C GLY A 53 9.80 -0.66 6.03
N ILE A 54 8.53 -0.52 5.66
CA ILE A 54 8.16 -0.24 4.28
C ILE A 54 8.58 1.17 3.87
N GLU A 55 9.27 1.27 2.75
CA GLU A 55 9.80 2.52 2.18
C GLU A 55 8.99 2.93 0.96
N VAL A 56 8.57 1.95 0.13
CA VAL A 56 7.80 2.17 -1.09
C VAL A 56 6.56 1.29 -1.09
N PHE A 57 5.39 1.91 -1.28
CA PHE A 57 4.12 1.22 -1.44
C PHE A 57 3.43 1.68 -2.72
N ASP A 58 3.54 0.86 -3.76
CA ASP A 58 2.92 1.09 -5.06
C ASP A 58 1.77 0.11 -5.32
N VAL A 59 0.58 0.68 -5.44
CA VAL A 59 -0.66 -0.02 -5.79
C VAL A 59 -1.43 0.71 -6.89
N VAL A 60 -0.73 1.47 -7.74
CA VAL A 60 -1.31 2.17 -8.88
C VAL A 60 -2.12 1.23 -9.78
N ASP A 61 -3.11 1.78 -10.47
CA ASP A 61 -3.88 1.04 -11.49
C ASP A 61 -4.50 -0.25 -10.95
N ASN A 62 -5.37 -0.10 -9.94
CA ASN A 62 -6.11 -1.18 -9.30
C ASN A 62 -7.59 -0.76 -9.07
N PHE A 63 -8.35 -1.58 -8.34
CA PHE A 63 -9.74 -1.30 -7.95
C PHE A 63 -9.89 -1.03 -6.44
N LEU A 64 -8.84 -0.51 -5.79
CA LEU A 64 -8.88 -0.12 -4.39
C LEU A 64 -9.83 1.07 -4.20
N SER A 65 -10.52 1.13 -3.08
CA SER A 65 -11.63 2.08 -2.88
C SER A 65 -11.72 2.55 -1.43
N GLY A 66 -12.63 3.50 -1.17
CA GLY A 66 -12.83 4.08 0.17
C GLY A 66 -11.94 5.29 0.45
N SER A 67 -11.89 5.68 1.72
CA SER A 67 -11.07 6.79 2.22
C SER A 67 -9.62 6.37 2.41
N VAL A 68 -8.71 7.35 2.35
CA VAL A 68 -7.28 7.17 2.60
C VAL A 68 -6.90 7.96 3.85
N ASP A 69 -6.42 7.29 4.89
CA ASP A 69 -5.91 7.92 6.12
C ASP A 69 -4.44 7.58 6.33
N ILE A 70 -3.57 8.58 6.20
CA ILE A 70 -2.11 8.42 6.29
C ILE A 70 -1.55 8.87 7.64
N ARG A 71 -2.38 9.25 8.63
CA ARG A 71 -1.90 9.71 9.95
C ARG A 71 -1.13 8.64 10.72
N GLY A 72 -1.32 7.37 10.39
CA GLY A 72 -0.62 6.23 10.99
C GLY A 72 0.49 5.65 10.11
N ALA A 73 0.89 6.33 9.03
CA ALA A 73 1.91 5.81 8.13
C ALA A 73 3.23 5.48 8.87
N PRO A 74 3.88 4.35 8.54
CA PRO A 74 5.21 4.06 9.04
C PRO A 74 6.18 5.21 8.75
N GLN A 75 7.05 5.53 9.71
CA GLN A 75 8.03 6.61 9.54
C GLN A 75 9.04 6.33 8.42
N SER A 76 9.23 5.05 8.07
CA SER A 76 10.05 4.59 6.96
C SER A 76 9.44 4.86 5.59
N LEU A 77 8.12 5.08 5.49
CA LEU A 77 7.42 5.22 4.22
C LEU A 77 7.82 6.53 3.54
N GLN A 78 8.52 6.39 2.42
CA GLN A 78 9.03 7.51 1.61
C GLN A 78 8.10 7.79 0.44
N GLU A 79 7.59 6.74 -0.20
CA GLU A 79 6.80 6.83 -1.42
C GLU A 79 5.46 6.09 -1.26
N LEU A 80 4.36 6.81 -1.49
CA LEU A 80 3.01 6.26 -1.46
C LEU A 80 2.31 6.56 -2.79
N ILE A 81 2.10 5.51 -3.59
CA ILE A 81 1.57 5.60 -4.96
C ILE A 81 0.21 4.91 -5.04
N LEU A 82 -0.85 5.72 -5.13
CA LEU A 82 -2.26 5.30 -5.00
C LEU A 82 -3.14 5.67 -6.19
N PHE A 83 -2.63 6.47 -7.14
CA PHE A 83 -3.44 7.00 -8.23
C PHE A 83 -3.99 5.91 -9.17
N SER A 84 -4.95 6.28 -10.01
CA SER A 84 -5.68 5.35 -10.88
C SER A 84 -6.34 4.18 -10.12
N ASN A 85 -6.91 4.48 -8.96
CA ASN A 85 -7.77 3.58 -8.20
C ASN A 85 -9.22 4.10 -8.15
N LYS A 86 -10.07 3.44 -7.37
CA LYS A 86 -11.46 3.82 -7.10
C LYS A 86 -11.64 4.46 -5.72
N PHE A 87 -10.60 5.11 -5.19
CA PHE A 87 -10.69 5.82 -3.92
C PHE A 87 -11.77 6.88 -3.98
N SER A 88 -12.60 6.91 -2.94
CA SER A 88 -13.77 7.76 -2.87
C SER A 88 -14.03 8.04 -1.39
N GLY A 89 -14.09 9.31 -1.00
CA GLY A 89 -14.25 9.71 0.39
C GLY A 89 -13.15 10.65 0.84
N ALA A 90 -12.95 10.73 2.15
CA ALA A 90 -11.98 11.65 2.73
C ALA A 90 -10.54 11.17 2.50
N PHE A 91 -9.67 12.12 2.18
CA PHE A 91 -8.23 12.00 2.37
C PHE A 91 -7.87 12.65 3.70
N ILE A 92 -7.28 11.89 4.62
CA ILE A 92 -6.98 12.32 5.98
C ILE A 92 -5.46 12.27 6.18
N SER A 93 -4.88 13.42 6.52
CA SER A 93 -3.46 13.59 6.78
C SER A 93 -3.23 14.54 7.96
N SER A 94 -1.99 14.59 8.47
CA SER A 94 -1.53 15.55 9.46
C SER A 94 -0.15 16.11 9.08
N LYS A 95 0.24 17.21 9.71
CA LYS A 95 1.54 17.87 9.44
C LYS A 95 2.76 17.02 9.84
N ASP A 96 2.55 16.02 10.68
CA ASP A 96 3.62 15.18 11.23
C ASP A 96 3.94 13.97 10.32
N VAL A 97 3.15 13.75 9.27
CA VAL A 97 3.43 12.71 8.27
C VAL A 97 4.58 13.16 7.37
N SER A 98 5.58 12.30 7.19
CA SER A 98 6.86 12.61 6.53
C SER A 98 7.11 11.82 5.24
N ILE A 99 6.03 11.52 4.49
CA ILE A 99 6.13 10.91 3.16
C ILE A 99 6.77 11.91 2.20
N GLN A 100 7.80 11.48 1.48
CA GLN A 100 8.57 12.32 0.55
C GLN A 100 7.81 12.51 -0.77
N GLU A 101 7.24 11.43 -1.29
CA GLU A 101 6.48 11.44 -2.54
C GLU A 101 5.10 10.81 -2.35
N LEU A 102 4.05 11.54 -2.76
CA LEU A 102 2.66 11.14 -2.62
C LEU A 102 1.92 11.33 -3.94
N TYR A 103 1.40 10.24 -4.48
CA TYR A 103 0.64 10.22 -5.73
C TYR A 103 -0.76 9.65 -5.46
N LEU A 104 -1.82 10.43 -5.72
CA LEU A 104 -3.22 10.10 -5.38
C LEU A 104 -4.15 10.07 -6.59
#